data_AF-A0A8T6MTR6-F1
#
_entry.id   AF-A0A8T6MTR6-F1
#
_cell.length_a   1.000
_cell.length_b   1.000
_cell.length_c   1.000
_cell.angle_alpha   90.00
_cell.angle_beta   90.00
_cell.angle_gamma   90.00
#
_symmetry.space_group_name_H-M   'P 1'
#
loop_
_entity.id
_entity.type
_entity.pdbx_description
1 polymer ?
#
loop_
_entity_poly.entity_id
_entity_poly.type
_entity_poly.pdbx_seq_one_letter_code
_entity_poly.pdbx_strand_id
1 'polypeptide(L)'
;IPTYLESSCYDSKKFAKVLPFIDYVKIELKTKDSDFVDAKHYSILIENALDCLKQSISTKKPTYIKIVVSQKTTLEEFSSLTQKIFETVSAKDLKGFIIQPTYGVAEPTLQQLLGFYDVVYSNYPEVRVVPQLHKLIGAP
;
A
#
# COMPACT_ATOMS: atom_id res chain seq x y z
N ILE A 1 14.94 -2.65 -20.64
CA ILE A 1 13.65 -3.30 -20.30
C ILE A 1 13.10 -2.54 -19.10
N PRO A 2 11.85 -2.05 -19.11
CA PRO A 2 11.28 -1.37 -17.96
C PRO A 2 11.26 -2.30 -16.75
N THR A 3 11.71 -1.80 -15.61
CA THR A 3 11.84 -2.54 -14.36
C THR A 3 10.79 -2.10 -13.36
N TYR A 4 10.21 -3.07 -12.67
CA TYR A 4 9.08 -2.85 -11.77
C TYR A 4 9.37 -3.52 -10.42
N LEU A 5 9.17 -2.78 -9.33
CA LEU A 5 9.32 -3.30 -7.98
C LEU A 5 8.03 -3.10 -7.17
N GLU A 6 7.48 -4.19 -6.66
CA GLU A 6 6.50 -4.18 -5.58
C GLU A 6 7.19 -4.61 -4.29
N SER A 7 7.04 -3.84 -3.22
CA SER A 7 7.73 -4.12 -1.96
C SER A 7 6.87 -3.71 -0.76
N SER A 8 6.85 -4.55 0.27
CA SER A 8 6.35 -4.19 1.61
C SER A 8 7.32 -3.30 2.39
N CYS A 9 8.51 -3.07 1.84
CA CYS A 9 9.51 -2.16 2.38
C CYS A 9 9.89 -2.44 3.83
N TYR A 10 10.17 -3.70 4.15
CA TYR A 10 10.65 -4.11 5.46
C TYR A 10 11.97 -3.42 5.88
N ASP A 11 12.84 -3.10 4.91
CA ASP A 11 14.13 -2.44 5.13
C ASP A 11 14.32 -1.33 4.08
N SER A 12 14.09 -0.08 4.48
CA SER A 12 14.18 1.08 3.60
C SER A 12 15.61 1.34 3.10
N LYS A 13 16.64 0.91 3.86
CA LYS A 13 18.05 1.07 3.46
C LYS A 13 18.42 0.11 2.34
N LYS A 14 17.93 -1.13 2.38
CA LYS A 14 18.10 -2.08 1.27
C LYS A 14 17.30 -1.66 0.05
N PHE A 15 16.08 -1.16 0.25
CA PHE A 15 15.28 -0.59 -0.83
C PHE A 15 16.03 0.54 -1.56
N ALA A 16 16.63 1.48 -0.83
CA ALA A 16 17.40 2.58 -1.42
C ALA A 16 18.55 2.12 -2.32
N LYS A 17 19.17 0.96 -2.02
CA LYS A 17 20.26 0.41 -2.84
C LYS A 17 19.78 -0.13 -4.19
N VAL A 18 18.55 -0.65 -4.25
CA VAL A 18 17.99 -1.22 -5.49
C VAL A 18 17.25 -0.17 -6.32
N LEU A 19 16.71 0.88 -5.69
CA LEU A 19 15.90 1.92 -6.30
C LEU A 19 16.49 2.57 -7.57
N PRO A 20 17.82 2.81 -7.69
CA PRO A 20 18.40 3.37 -8.92
C PRO A 20 18.13 2.52 -10.16
N PHE A 21 17.96 1.21 -10.00
CA PHE A 21 17.77 0.24 -11.08
C PHE A 21 16.29 -0.05 -11.39
N ILE A 22 15.35 0.65 -10.73
CA ILE A 22 13.91 0.43 -10.86
C ILE A 22 13.25 1.61 -11.57
N ASP A 23 12.39 1.35 -12.56
CA ASP A 23 11.65 2.37 -13.29
C ASP A 23 10.29 2.69 -12.64
N TYR A 24 9.59 1.68 -12.13
CA TYR A 24 8.27 1.81 -11.51
C TYR A 24 8.25 1.17 -10.13
N VAL A 25 7.67 1.88 -9.16
CA VAL A 25 7.63 1.42 -7.77
C VAL A 25 6.18 1.30 -7.30
N LYS A 26 5.85 0.21 -6.62
CA LYS A 26 4.63 0.09 -5.82
C LYS A 26 5.00 -0.24 -4.38
N ILE A 27 4.64 0.66 -3.47
CA ILE A 27 4.84 0.47 -2.04
C ILE A 27 3.59 -0.16 -1.46
N GLU A 28 3.73 -1.32 -0.83
CA GLU A 28 2.66 -1.99 -0.11
C GLU A 28 2.74 -1.63 1.38
N LEU A 29 1.77 -0.87 1.88
CA LEU A 29 1.63 -0.63 3.31
C LEU A 29 0.73 -1.72 3.91
N LYS A 30 1.25 -2.43 4.90
CA LYS A 30 0.55 -3.52 5.59
C LYS A 30 -0.39 -2.95 6.63
N THR A 31 -1.61 -3.48 6.72
CA THR A 31 -2.52 -3.20 7.84
C THR A 31 -2.13 -4.01 9.06
N LYS A 32 -2.53 -3.58 10.27
CA LYS A 32 -2.21 -4.29 11.52
C LYS A 32 -2.74 -5.73 11.52
N ASP A 33 -3.95 -5.92 11.01
CA ASP A 33 -4.63 -7.22 10.97
C ASP A 33 -4.01 -8.22 9.97
N SER A 34 -2.98 -7.81 9.22
CA SER A 34 -2.25 -8.71 8.33
C SER A 34 -1.30 -9.66 9.06
N ASP A 35 -1.00 -9.41 10.34
CA ASP A 35 -0.05 -10.17 11.16
C ASP A 35 1.32 -10.38 10.49
N PHE A 36 1.70 -9.49 9.56
CA PHE A 36 2.96 -9.59 8.82
C PHE A 36 4.20 -9.48 9.72
N VAL A 37 4.05 -8.71 10.81
CA VAL A 37 4.98 -8.60 11.93
C VAL A 37 4.17 -8.56 13.21
N ASP A 38 4.79 -8.85 14.36
CA ASP A 38 4.12 -8.67 15.64
C ASP A 38 3.80 -7.19 15.94
N ALA A 39 2.89 -6.98 16.89
CA ALA A 39 2.42 -5.65 17.27
C ALA A 39 3.53 -4.69 17.73
N LYS A 40 4.65 -5.20 18.28
CA LYS A 40 5.78 -4.37 18.74
C LYS A 40 6.59 -3.82 17.58
N HIS A 41 6.65 -4.55 16.46
CA HIS A 41 7.42 -4.17 15.28
C HIS A 41 6.59 -3.50 14.18
N TYR A 42 5.27 -3.45 14.31
CA TYR A 42 4.38 -2.84 13.32
C TYR A 42 4.70 -1.37 13.03
N SER A 43 5.00 -0.56 14.05
CA SER A 43 5.36 0.86 13.84
C SER A 43 6.60 1.00 12.96
N ILE A 44 7.64 0.19 13.22
CA ILE A 44 8.89 0.16 12.47
C ILE A 44 8.63 -0.27 11.01
N LEU A 45 7.74 -1.23 10.78
CA LEU A 45 7.35 -1.65 9.43
C LEU A 45 6.72 -0.48 8.65
N ILE A 46 5.79 0.24 9.29
CA ILE A 46 5.13 1.39 8.66
C ILE A 46 6.12 2.53 8.39
N GLU A 47 7.00 2.83 9.34
CA GLU A 47 8.06 3.83 9.17
C GLU A 47 8.98 3.50 7.98
N ASN A 48 9.43 2.24 7.87
CA ASN A 48 10.25 1.84 6.72
C ASN A 48 9.48 1.96 5.38
N ALA A 49 8.19 1.60 5.35
CA ALA A 49 7.37 1.74 4.15
C ALA A 49 7.17 3.21 3.75
N LEU A 50 6.96 4.10 4.73
CA LEU A 50 6.86 5.54 4.50
C LEU A 50 8.19 6.14 4.03
N ASP A 51 9.32 5.66 4.55
CA ASP A 51 10.65 6.08 4.08
C ASP A 51 10.93 5.63 2.65
N CYS A 52 10.58 4.40 2.28
CA CYS A 52 10.63 3.95 0.89
C CYS A 52 9.76 4.82 -0.03
N LEU A 53 8.56 5.18 0.42
CA LEU A 53 7.64 6.03 -0.32
C LEU A 53 8.28 7.40 -0.57
N LYS A 54 8.84 8.04 0.47
CA LYS A 54 9.58 9.31 0.37
C LYS A 54 10.74 9.20 -0.61
N GLN A 55 11.55 8.14 -0.51
CA GLN A 55 12.71 7.91 -1.39
C GLN A 55 12.29 7.73 -2.86
N SER A 56 11.20 7.02 -3.11
CA SER A 56 10.68 6.79 -4.47
C SER A 56 10.21 8.08 -5.12
N ILE A 57 9.48 8.91 -4.37
CA ILE A 57 9.04 10.23 -4.82
C ILE A 57 10.22 11.20 -5.00
N SER A 58 11.16 11.25 -4.06
CA SER A 58 12.30 12.18 -4.13
C SER A 58 13.25 11.87 -5.30
N THR A 59 13.35 10.59 -5.67
CA THR A 59 14.09 10.14 -6.86
C THR A 59 13.26 10.16 -8.15
N LYS A 60 12.06 10.77 -8.11
CA LYS A 60 11.14 10.98 -9.23
C LYS A 60 10.69 9.68 -9.92
N LYS A 61 10.62 8.57 -9.18
CA LYS A 61 10.10 7.32 -9.69
C LYS A 61 8.57 7.37 -9.76
N PRO A 62 7.93 6.97 -10.88
CA PRO A 62 6.52 6.64 -10.92
C PRO A 62 6.14 5.70 -9.77
N THR A 63 5.40 6.22 -8.80
CA THR A 63 5.15 5.51 -7.53
C THR A 63 3.66 5.29 -7.32
N TYR A 64 3.32 4.04 -6.99
CA TYR A 64 1.99 3.58 -6.65
C TYR A 64 1.94 3.16 -5.19
N ILE A 65 0.76 3.28 -4.58
CA ILE A 65 0.49 2.75 -3.25
C ILE A 65 -0.43 1.54 -3.38
N LYS A 66 -0.21 0.54 -2.54
CA LYS A 66 -1.13 -0.58 -2.34
C LYS A 66 -1.36 -0.80 -0.85
N ILE A 67 -2.60 -1.05 -0.48
CA ILE A 67 -2.98 -1.54 0.84
C ILE A 67 -3.87 -2.76 0.62
N VAL A 68 -3.51 -3.88 1.25
CA VAL A 68 -4.37 -5.06 1.30
C VAL A 68 -5.31 -4.93 2.50
N VAL A 69 -6.61 -5.09 2.29
CA VAL A 69 -7.64 -4.94 3.32
C VAL A 69 -8.43 -6.24 3.49
N SER A 70 -8.76 -6.58 4.73
CA SER A 70 -9.57 -7.74 5.08
C SER A 70 -10.85 -7.33 5.80
N GLN A 71 -11.71 -8.29 6.10
CA GLN A 71 -12.88 -8.10 6.96
C GLN A 71 -12.51 -7.58 8.36
N LYS A 72 -11.29 -7.87 8.83
CA LYS A 72 -10.77 -7.43 10.14
C LYS A 72 -10.19 -6.02 10.10
N THR A 73 -9.82 -5.51 8.92
CA THR A 73 -9.32 -4.15 8.79
C THR A 73 -10.41 -3.17 9.21
N THR A 74 -10.11 -2.32 10.19
CA THR A 74 -11.06 -1.31 10.67
C THR A 74 -10.92 -0.02 9.86
N LEU A 75 -12.02 0.74 9.73
CA LEU A 75 -12.00 2.03 9.03
C LEU A 75 -11.10 3.05 9.73
N GLU A 76 -11.03 3.01 11.07
CA GLU A 76 -10.17 3.87 11.87
C GLU A 76 -8.69 3.63 11.58
N GLU A 77 -8.25 2.37 11.61
CA GLU A 77 -6.85 2.02 11.33
C GLU A 77 -6.47 2.34 9.89
N PHE A 78 -7.37 2.06 8.94
CA PHE A 78 -7.16 2.39 7.53
C PHE A 78 -7.07 3.91 7.32
N SER A 79 -7.93 4.69 7.98
CA SER A 79 -7.90 6.16 7.92
C SER A 79 -6.62 6.72 8.51
N SER A 80 -6.18 6.21 9.67
CA SER A 80 -4.92 6.63 10.29
C SER A 80 -3.72 6.33 9.40
N LEU A 81 -3.68 5.15 8.76
CA LEU A 81 -2.62 4.80 7.82
C LEU A 81 -2.64 5.71 6.58
N THR A 82 -3.82 5.98 6.03
CA THR A 82 -4.02 6.87 4.88
C THR A 82 -3.60 8.31 5.19
N GLN A 83 -3.92 8.80 6.38
CA GLN A 83 -3.47 10.10 6.86
C GLN A 83 -1.94 10.19 6.89
N LYS A 84 -1.25 9.20 7.50
CA LYS A 84 0.22 9.17 7.55
C LYS A 84 0.87 9.19 6.17
N ILE A 85 0.26 8.52 5.19
CA ILE A 85 0.72 8.54 3.79
C ILE A 85 0.67 9.96 3.22
N PHE A 86 -0.47 10.65 3.34
CA PHE A 86 -0.66 11.98 2.74
C PHE A 86 0.00 13.12 3.55
N GLU A 87 0.32 12.89 4.82
CA GLU A 87 1.24 13.74 5.59
C GLU A 87 2.70 13.56 5.14
N THR A 88 3.03 12.39 4.60
CA THR A 88 4.39 12.02 4.19
C THR A 88 4.72 12.48 2.77
N VAL A 89 3.78 12.37 1.82
CA VAL A 89 3.99 12.75 0.42
C VAL A 89 2.77 13.49 -0.14
N SER A 90 3.00 14.34 -1.14
CA SER A 90 1.91 15.02 -1.83
C SER A 90 1.17 14.03 -2.75
N ALA A 91 -0.16 14.07 -2.71
CA ALA A 91 -1.03 13.26 -3.55
C ALA A 91 -0.72 13.41 -5.05
N LYS A 92 -0.27 14.60 -5.49
CA LYS A 92 0.09 14.89 -6.89
C LYS A 92 1.32 14.10 -7.41
N ASP A 93 2.16 13.61 -6.50
CA ASP A 93 3.38 12.90 -6.86
C ASP A 93 3.13 11.38 -7.03
N LEU A 94 1.94 10.90 -6.65
CA LEU A 94 1.51 9.51 -6.79
C LEU A 94 0.90 9.23 -8.18
N LYS A 95 1.15 8.02 -8.69
CA LYS A 95 0.57 7.52 -9.95
C LYS A 95 -0.66 6.65 -9.78
N GLY A 96 -0.93 6.17 -8.57
CA GLY A 96 -2.17 5.48 -8.25
C GLY A 96 -2.20 4.97 -6.82
N PHE A 97 -3.41 4.73 -6.32
CA PHE A 97 -3.64 4.13 -5.01
C PHE A 97 -4.54 2.91 -5.18
N ILE A 98 -4.06 1.76 -4.72
CA ILE A 98 -4.73 0.48 -4.90
C ILE A 98 -5.21 -0.03 -3.54
N ILE A 99 -6.51 -0.26 -3.42
CA ILE A 99 -7.11 -0.99 -2.31
C ILE A 99 -7.34 -2.41 -2.82
N GLN A 100 -6.70 -3.39 -2.21
CA GLN A 100 -6.78 -4.78 -2.64
C GLN A 100 -7.48 -5.62 -1.57
N PRO A 101 -8.69 -6.14 -1.79
CA PRO A 101 -9.30 -7.07 -0.84
C PRO A 101 -8.47 -8.35 -0.70
N THR A 102 -8.52 -8.96 0.48
CA THR A 102 -8.19 -10.38 0.65
C THR A 102 -9.15 -11.25 -0.16
N TYR A 103 -8.77 -12.50 -0.40
CA TYR A 103 -9.56 -13.48 -1.17
C TYR A 103 -9.59 -14.81 -0.42
N GLY A 104 -10.75 -15.47 -0.42
CA GLY A 104 -11.05 -16.76 0.20
C GLY A 104 -11.20 -16.73 1.72
N VAL A 105 -10.43 -15.88 2.41
CA VAL A 105 -10.41 -15.81 3.87
C VAL A 105 -10.57 -14.37 4.32
N ALA A 106 -11.52 -14.15 5.24
CA ALA A 106 -11.82 -12.84 5.83
C ALA A 106 -11.94 -11.75 4.75
N GLU A 107 -12.70 -12.00 3.68
CA GLU A 107 -12.93 -11.00 2.65
C GLU A 107 -13.73 -9.82 3.21
N PRO A 108 -13.34 -8.57 2.92
CA PRO A 108 -14.11 -7.41 3.33
C PRO A 108 -15.46 -7.38 2.61
N THR A 109 -16.49 -6.89 3.29
CA THR A 109 -17.80 -6.64 2.66
C THR A 109 -17.71 -5.47 1.67
N LEU A 110 -18.68 -5.39 0.75
CA LEU A 110 -18.78 -4.25 -0.17
C LEU A 110 -18.86 -2.91 0.58
N GLN A 111 -19.60 -2.86 1.69
CA GLN A 111 -19.73 -1.65 2.50
C GLN A 111 -18.38 -1.23 3.12
N GLN A 112 -17.58 -2.19 3.57
CA GLN A 112 -16.21 -1.90 4.06
C GLN A 112 -15.34 -1.36 2.92
N LEU A 113 -15.40 -1.97 1.73
CA LEU A 113 -14.64 -1.52 0.56
C LEU A 113 -15.00 -0.09 0.12
N LEU A 114 -16.30 0.25 0.12
CA LEU A 114 -16.75 1.61 -0.16
C LEU A 114 -16.24 2.60 0.90
N GLY A 115 -16.29 2.22 2.18
CA GLY A 115 -15.73 3.04 3.26
C GLY A 115 -14.23 3.29 3.09
N PHE A 116 -13.44 2.27 2.77
CA PHE A 116 -12.01 2.44 2.49
C PHE A 116 -11.77 3.30 1.25
N TYR A 117 -12.58 3.13 0.21
CA TYR A 117 -12.50 3.95 -1.00
C TYR A 117 -12.70 5.43 -0.69
N ASP A 118 -13.77 5.78 0.05
CA ASP A 118 -14.11 7.18 0.37
C ASP A 118 -13.01 7.88 1.18
N VAL A 119 -12.36 7.15 2.10
CA VAL A 119 -11.22 7.65 2.88
C VAL A 119 -10.06 8.09 1.99
N VAL A 120 -9.71 7.28 0.99
CA VAL A 120 -8.61 7.63 0.07
C VAL A 120 -9.07 8.69 -0.92
N TYR A 121 -10.27 8.54 -1.49
CA TYR A 121 -10.81 9.41 -2.52
C TYR A 121 -10.87 10.87 -2.07
N SER A 122 -11.16 11.10 -0.78
CA SER A 122 -11.17 12.44 -0.17
C SER A 122 -9.82 13.18 -0.29
N ASN A 123 -8.72 12.45 -0.42
CA ASN A 123 -7.36 13.01 -0.55
C ASN A 123 -6.75 12.80 -1.94
N TYR A 124 -7.19 11.77 -2.67
CA TYR A 124 -6.61 11.36 -3.95
C TYR A 124 -7.64 10.64 -4.83
N PRO A 125 -8.05 11.20 -5.98
CA PRO A 125 -9.15 10.67 -6.78
C PRO A 125 -8.80 9.40 -7.59
N GLU A 126 -7.53 9.11 -7.83
CA GLU A 126 -7.07 7.98 -8.66
C GLU A 126 -6.99 6.65 -7.88
N VAL A 127 -8.06 6.34 -7.14
CA VAL A 127 -8.21 5.13 -6.33
C VAL A 127 -8.75 3.98 -7.17
N ARG A 128 -8.17 2.79 -7.01
CA ARG A 128 -8.62 1.57 -7.68
C ARG A 128 -8.83 0.47 -6.64
N VAL A 129 -10.02 -0.14 -6.64
CA VAL A 129 -10.24 -1.40 -5.91
C VAL A 129 -9.94 -2.54 -6.87
N VAL A 130 -8.87 -3.30 -6.61
CA VAL A 130 -8.37 -4.33 -7.54
C VAL A 130 -8.37 -5.69 -6.85
N PRO A 131 -9.11 -6.70 -7.35
CA PRO A 131 -9.12 -8.03 -6.75
C PRO A 131 -7.81 -8.80 -7.02
N GLN A 132 -7.60 -9.89 -6.30
CA GLN A 132 -6.46 -10.79 -6.50
C GLN A 132 -6.72 -11.72 -7.69
N LEU A 133 -6.52 -11.20 -8.91
CA LEU A 133 -6.88 -11.90 -10.15
C LEU A 133 -6.23 -13.30 -10.27
N HIS A 134 -4.97 -13.46 -9.85
CA HIS A 134 -4.29 -14.76 -9.86
C HIS A 134 -5.05 -15.82 -9.05
N LYS A 135 -5.64 -15.44 -7.91
CA LYS A 135 -6.46 -16.35 -7.10
C LYS A 135 -7.81 -16.65 -7.74
N LEU A 136 -8.40 -15.67 -8.43
CA LEU A 136 -9.65 -15.88 -9.18
C LEU A 136 -9.51 -16.89 -10.32
N ILE A 137 -8.33 -16.94 -10.96
CA ILE A 137 -8.06 -17.86 -12.07
C ILE A 137 -7.41 -19.19 -11.62
N GLY A 138 -7.28 -19.41 -10.30
CA GLY A 138 -6.69 -20.63 -9.73
C GLY A 138 -5.18 -20.75 -9.97
N ALA A 139 -4.49 -19.65 -10.26
CA ALA A 139 -3.03 -19.63 -10.31
C ALA A 139 -2.47 -19.68 -8.87
N PRO A 140 -1.46 -20.53 -8.62
CA PRO A 140 -0.86 -20.71 -7.29
C PRO A 140 -0.19 -19.44 -6.75
#